data_AF-A0A4Y5YLX1-F1
#
_entry.id   AF-A0A4Y5YLX1-F1
#
_cell.length_a   1.000
_cell.length_b   1.000
_cell.length_c   1.000
_cell.angle_alpha   90.00
_cell.angle_beta   90.00
_cell.angle_gamma   90.00
#
_symmetry.space_group_name_H-M   'P 1'
#
loop_
_entity.id
_entity.type
_entity.pdbx_description
1 polymer ?
#
loop_
_entity_poly.entity_id
_entity_poly.type
_entity_poly.pdbx_seq_one_letter_code
_entity_poly.pdbx_strand_id
1 'polypeptide(L)'
;MDNPLIYIAVIGAILVLAIFIPRWVRRSTDAAGDRAGRHYATTRLTGILDELGTTLVLHTSETTAREVVDVVVLQQPRKFTRLEGGVYGIRFVEPDDAIVRLDDDEDGARLEVERIREYLGVPNTSEFWADLRSGVSAAAHARGIAVSPGRPIHHRRDEATGTWMSD
;
A
#
# COMPACT_ATOMS: atom_id res chain seq x y z
N MET A 1 20.43 25.57 41.28
CA MET A 1 20.85 26.63 40.33
C MET A 1 21.41 25.90 39.12
N ASP A 2 20.56 25.66 38.12
CA ASP A 2 21.00 25.20 36.81
C ASP A 2 21.91 26.26 36.21
N ASN A 3 23.21 26.02 36.22
CA ASN A 3 24.18 26.99 35.79
C ASN A 3 24.25 26.95 34.25
N PRO A 4 23.73 27.96 33.54
CA PRO A 4 23.67 27.96 32.07
C PRO A 4 25.06 27.82 31.43
N LEU A 5 26.13 28.17 32.15
CA LEU A 5 27.51 27.94 31.77
C LEU A 5 27.86 26.46 31.60
N ILE A 6 27.27 25.56 32.39
CA ILE A 6 27.50 24.11 32.26
C ILE A 6 26.88 23.60 30.97
N TYR A 7 25.66 24.03 30.64
CA TYR A 7 25.01 23.66 29.38
C TYR A 7 25.79 24.18 28.17
N ILE A 8 26.28 25.42 28.22
CA ILE A 8 27.11 25.99 27.15
C ILE A 8 28.43 25.23 27.01
N ALA A 9 29.08 24.88 28.12
CA ALA A 9 30.32 24.11 28.10
C ALA A 9 30.11 22.67 27.56
N VAL A 10 29.02 22.02 27.93
CA VAL A 10 28.66 20.67 27.44
C VAL A 10 28.31 20.71 25.95
N ILE A 11 27.50 21.68 25.50
CA ILE A 11 27.16 21.86 24.09
C ILE A 11 28.43 22.18 23.28
N GLY A 12 29.30 23.05 23.79
CA GLY A 12 30.59 23.37 23.17
C GLY A 12 31.50 22.15 23.05
N ALA A 13 31.60 21.34 24.10
CA ALA A 13 32.38 20.11 24.08
C ALA A 13 31.84 19.09 23.06
N ILE A 14 30.52 18.92 22.97
CA ILE A 14 29.87 18.03 22.00
C ILE A 14 30.14 18.51 20.55
N LEU A 15 30.05 19.81 20.29
CA LEU A 15 30.30 20.38 18.96
C LEU A 15 31.78 20.22 18.52
N VAL A 16 32.73 20.42 19.44
CA VAL A 16 34.15 20.22 19.15
C VAL A 16 34.44 18.74 18.92
N LEU A 17 33.85 17.84 19.71
CA LEU A 17 34.01 16.40 19.53
C LEU A 17 33.44 15.94 18.18
N ALA A 18 32.31 16.52 17.73
CA ALA A 18 31.70 16.23 16.43
C ALA A 18 32.59 16.65 15.24
N ILE A 19 33.41 17.70 15.39
CA ILE A 19 34.37 18.15 14.37
C ILE A 19 35.56 17.19 14.25
N PHE A 20 35.97 16.57 15.35
CA PHE A 20 37.07 15.61 15.38
C PHE A 20 36.68 14.17 14.97
N ILE A 21 35.41 13.92 14.63
CA ILE A 21 35.00 12.61 14.09
C ILE A 21 35.66 12.40 12.71
N PRO A 22 36.50 11.36 12.53
CA PRO A 22 37.23 11.14 11.30
C PRO A 22 36.29 10.97 10.10
N ARG A 23 36.58 11.65 8.98
CA ARG A 23 35.81 11.57 7.72
C ARG A 23 35.61 10.13 7.20
N TRP A 24 36.46 9.18 7.61
CA TRP A 24 36.34 7.76 7.26
C TRP A 24 35.22 7.03 8.00
N VAL A 25 34.86 7.46 9.22
CA VAL A 25 33.71 6.91 9.96
C VAL A 25 32.40 7.28 9.24
N ARG A 26 32.28 8.53 8.77
CA ARG A 26 31.14 8.97 7.95
C ARG A 26 30.95 8.11 6.70
N ARG A 27 32.04 7.84 5.96
CA ARG A 27 31.98 7.04 4.72
C ARG A 27 31.61 5.56 4.96
N SER A 28 31.99 5.02 6.12
CA SER A 28 31.64 3.66 6.54
C SER A 28 30.17 3.53 6.96
N THR A 29 29.63 4.52 7.68
CA THR A 29 28.21 4.57 8.04
C THR A 29 27.31 4.87 6.84
N ASP A 30 27.76 5.68 5.89
CA ASP A 30 27.00 5.95 4.65
C ASP A 30 26.83 4.65 3.83
N ALA A 31 27.92 3.88 3.64
CA ALA A 31 27.85 2.64 2.85
C ALA A 31 27.07 1.49 3.54
N ALA A 32 27.02 1.46 4.87
CA ALA A 32 26.24 0.50 5.65
C ALA A 32 24.76 0.93 5.77
N GLY A 33 24.52 2.23 5.96
CA GLY A 33 23.21 2.87 5.96
C GLY A 33 22.51 2.76 4.61
N ASP A 34 23.23 2.94 3.51
CA ASP A 34 22.69 2.79 2.15
C ASP A 34 22.30 1.35 1.82
N ARG A 35 22.98 0.36 2.39
CA ARG A 35 22.63 -1.06 2.21
C ARG A 35 21.43 -1.46 3.08
N ALA A 36 21.42 -1.04 4.35
CA ALA A 36 20.29 -1.27 5.24
C ALA A 36 19.03 -0.54 4.77
N GLY A 37 19.17 0.70 4.30
CA GLY A 37 18.09 1.51 3.75
C GLY A 37 17.51 0.90 2.47
N ARG A 38 18.36 0.42 1.54
CA ARG A 38 17.90 -0.31 0.35
C ARG A 38 17.17 -1.60 0.72
N HIS A 39 17.71 -2.40 1.63
CA HIS A 39 17.07 -3.65 2.04
C HIS A 39 15.72 -3.40 2.70
N TYR A 40 15.63 -2.41 3.61
CA TYR A 40 14.36 -2.03 4.23
C TYR A 40 13.33 -1.53 3.21
N ALA A 41 13.76 -0.70 2.25
CA ALA A 41 12.89 -0.22 1.18
C ALA A 41 12.37 -1.37 0.31
N THR A 42 13.24 -2.33 -0.06
CA THR A 42 12.84 -3.52 -0.82
C THR A 42 11.87 -4.39 -0.03
N THR A 43 12.16 -4.72 1.24
CA THR A 43 11.27 -5.54 2.07
C THR A 43 9.91 -4.88 2.28
N ARG A 44 9.89 -3.56 2.49
CA ARG A 44 8.64 -2.80 2.61
C ARG A 44 7.85 -2.83 1.30
N LEU A 45 8.51 -2.62 0.16
CA LEU A 45 7.87 -2.69 -1.15
C LEU A 45 7.29 -4.08 -1.41
N THR A 46 8.04 -5.15 -1.12
CA THR A 46 7.55 -6.53 -1.25
C THR A 46 6.30 -6.74 -0.39
N GLY A 47 6.30 -6.33 0.88
CA GLY A 47 5.12 -6.46 1.72
C GLY A 47 3.90 -5.64 1.22
N ILE A 48 4.13 -4.46 0.65
CA ILE A 48 3.07 -3.65 0.03
C ILE A 48 2.48 -4.36 -1.19
N LEU A 49 3.34 -4.92 -2.06
CA LEU A 49 2.91 -5.62 -3.25
C LEU A 49 2.23 -6.95 -2.90
N ASP A 50 2.69 -7.67 -1.88
CA ASP A 50 2.03 -8.89 -1.39
C ASP A 50 0.63 -8.58 -0.88
N GLU A 51 0.46 -7.48 -0.14
CA GLU A 51 -0.85 -7.01 0.33
C GLU A 51 -1.77 -6.63 -0.84
N LEU A 52 -1.26 -5.87 -1.81
CA LEU A 52 -2.01 -5.48 -3.02
C LEU A 52 -2.32 -6.69 -3.92
N GLY A 53 -1.48 -7.73 -3.87
CA GLY A 53 -1.64 -9.00 -4.57
C GLY A 53 -2.65 -9.94 -3.93
N THR A 54 -3.11 -9.66 -2.70
CA THR A 54 -4.20 -10.44 -2.10
C THR A 54 -5.49 -10.27 -2.89
N THR A 55 -6.24 -11.35 -3.06
CA THR A 55 -7.54 -11.34 -3.75
C THR A 55 -8.64 -11.87 -2.83
N LEU A 56 -9.89 -11.53 -3.13
CA LEU A 56 -11.06 -11.93 -2.35
C LEU A 56 -12.09 -12.57 -3.27
N VAL A 57 -12.47 -13.83 -3.01
CA VAL A 57 -13.50 -14.52 -3.78
C VAL A 57 -14.82 -14.44 -3.03
N LEU A 58 -15.85 -13.91 -3.69
CA LEU A 58 -17.22 -13.93 -3.23
C LEU A 58 -17.93 -15.09 -3.92
N HIS A 59 -18.45 -16.04 -3.13
CA HIS A 59 -19.11 -17.27 -3.62
C HIS A 59 -20.53 -16.97 -4.10
N THR A 60 -20.63 -16.17 -5.15
CA THR A 60 -21.88 -15.68 -5.73
C THR A 60 -21.67 -15.22 -7.17
N SER A 61 -22.75 -14.86 -7.86
CA SER A 61 -22.68 -14.32 -9.22
C SER A 61 -21.97 -12.96 -9.25
N GLU A 62 -21.31 -12.65 -10.37
CA GLU A 62 -20.67 -11.34 -10.60
C GLU A 62 -21.63 -10.16 -10.37
N THR A 63 -22.92 -10.30 -10.75
CA THR A 63 -23.95 -9.28 -10.52
C THR A 63 -24.17 -9.03 -9.03
N THR A 64 -24.33 -10.08 -8.23
CA THR A 64 -24.52 -9.94 -6.79
C THR A 64 -23.27 -9.44 -6.09
N ALA A 65 -22.08 -9.90 -6.51
CA ALA A 65 -20.81 -9.40 -5.99
C ALA A 65 -20.66 -7.89 -6.25
N ARG A 66 -21.00 -7.43 -7.46
CA ARG A 66 -21.00 -6.01 -7.83
C ARG A 66 -21.89 -5.18 -6.91
N GLU A 67 -23.09 -5.64 -6.60
CA GLU A 67 -23.99 -4.96 -5.66
C GLU A 67 -23.43 -4.87 -4.23
N VAL A 68 -22.67 -5.89 -3.80
CA VAL A 68 -22.01 -5.86 -2.48
C VAL A 68 -20.89 -4.83 -2.48
N VAL A 69 -20.03 -4.82 -3.50
CA VAL A 69 -18.93 -3.87 -3.61
C VAL A 69 -19.46 -2.43 -3.76
N ASP A 70 -20.49 -2.23 -4.57
CA ASP A 70 -21.14 -0.92 -4.77
C ASP A 70 -21.58 -0.31 -3.44
N VAL A 71 -22.19 -1.09 -2.54
CA VAL A 71 -22.62 -0.59 -1.23
C VAL A 71 -21.44 -0.09 -0.40
N VAL A 72 -20.33 -0.81 -0.38
CA VAL A 72 -19.12 -0.43 0.39
C VAL A 72 -18.48 0.82 -0.21
N VAL A 73 -18.37 0.88 -1.53
CA VAL A 73 -17.80 2.02 -2.26
C VAL A 73 -18.62 3.29 -2.01
N LEU A 74 -19.96 3.19 -2.08
CA LEU A 74 -20.86 4.31 -1.85
C LEU A 74 -20.84 4.83 -0.41
N GLN A 75 -20.47 4.01 0.57
CA GLN A 75 -20.33 4.43 1.97
C GLN A 75 -19.07 5.27 2.22
N GLN A 76 -18.02 5.11 1.40
CA GLN A 76 -16.73 5.79 1.58
C GLN A 76 -16.27 6.52 0.30
N PRO A 77 -17.04 7.51 -0.20
CA PRO A 77 -16.75 8.20 -1.47
C PRO A 77 -15.46 9.03 -1.47
N ARG A 78 -14.86 9.23 -0.28
CA ARG A 78 -13.55 9.89 -0.14
C ARG A 78 -12.38 8.95 -0.49
N LYS A 79 -12.54 7.65 -0.23
CA LYS A 79 -11.52 6.62 -0.49
C LYS A 79 -11.77 5.85 -1.77
N PHE A 80 -13.04 5.64 -2.12
CA PHE A 80 -13.42 4.78 -3.24
C PHE A 80 -14.28 5.53 -4.24
N THR A 81 -14.16 5.16 -5.51
CA THR A 81 -14.94 5.73 -6.60
C THR A 81 -15.36 4.62 -7.55
N ARG A 82 -16.63 4.61 -7.97
CA ARG A 82 -17.07 3.73 -9.05
C ARG A 82 -16.66 4.34 -10.38
N LEU A 83 -16.05 3.54 -11.24
CA LEU A 83 -15.62 3.95 -12.58
C LEU A 83 -16.48 3.27 -13.65
N GLU A 84 -16.31 3.69 -14.89
CA GLU A 84 -17.00 3.08 -16.04
C GLU A 84 -16.54 1.63 -16.26
N GLY A 85 -17.38 0.80 -16.87
CA GLY A 85 -17.04 -0.60 -17.17
C GLY A 85 -17.06 -1.56 -15.98
N GLY A 86 -17.57 -1.13 -14.82
CA GLY A 86 -17.72 -2.02 -13.65
C GLY A 86 -16.45 -2.21 -12.82
N VAL A 87 -15.49 -1.30 -12.98
CA VAL A 87 -14.27 -1.23 -12.16
C VAL A 87 -14.40 -0.18 -11.07
N TYR A 88 -13.53 -0.28 -10.07
CA TYR A 88 -13.54 0.55 -8.87
C TYR A 88 -12.17 1.20 -8.68
N GLY A 89 -12.18 2.51 -8.44
CA GLY A 89 -11.00 3.29 -8.12
C GLY A 89 -10.78 3.39 -6.61
N ILE A 90 -9.55 3.19 -6.17
CA ILE A 90 -9.05 3.55 -4.85
C ILE A 90 -8.31 4.87 -4.99
N ARG A 91 -8.71 5.87 -4.20
CA ARG A 91 -8.15 7.22 -4.21
C ARG A 91 -7.17 7.43 -3.08
N PHE A 92 -5.93 7.78 -3.44
CA PHE A 92 -4.95 8.34 -2.51
C PHE A 92 -4.79 9.85 -2.75
N VAL A 93 -4.47 10.21 -3.99
CA VAL A 93 -4.43 11.54 -4.59
C VAL A 93 -5.50 11.64 -5.68
N GLU A 94 -5.46 10.75 -6.68
CA GLU A 94 -6.40 10.71 -7.80
C GLU A 94 -7.38 9.53 -7.70
N PRO A 95 -8.59 9.62 -8.28
CA PRO A 95 -9.61 8.58 -8.14
C PRO A 95 -9.20 7.20 -8.67
N ASP A 96 -8.19 7.13 -9.54
CA ASP A 96 -7.71 5.95 -10.26
C ASP A 96 -6.31 5.48 -9.81
N ASP A 97 -5.85 5.89 -8.62
CA ASP A 97 -4.52 5.51 -8.12
C ASP A 97 -4.36 4.02 -7.90
N ALA A 98 -5.44 3.31 -7.62
CA ALA A 98 -5.52 1.88 -7.86
C ALA A 98 -6.85 1.52 -8.50
N ILE A 99 -6.81 0.62 -9.48
CA ILE A 99 -7.98 0.05 -10.13
C ILE A 99 -8.21 -1.35 -9.61
N VAL A 100 -9.40 -1.57 -9.10
CA VAL A 100 -9.93 -2.84 -8.63
C VAL A 100 -10.99 -3.30 -9.60
N ARG A 101 -10.97 -4.59 -9.95
CA ARG A 101 -11.96 -5.21 -10.83
C ARG A 101 -12.57 -6.44 -10.17
N LEU A 102 -13.75 -6.81 -10.65
CA LEU A 102 -14.33 -8.13 -10.42
C LEU A 102 -14.01 -8.98 -11.65
N ASP A 103 -13.38 -10.11 -11.43
CA ASP A 103 -13.11 -11.13 -12.44
C ASP A 103 -13.98 -12.35 -12.18
N ASP A 104 -14.27 -13.11 -13.23
CA ASP A 104 -14.95 -14.40 -13.11
C ASP A 104 -13.96 -15.45 -12.57
N ASP A 105 -14.40 -16.25 -11.61
CA ASP A 105 -13.60 -17.27 -10.93
C ASP A 105 -14.44 -18.56 -10.80
N GLU A 106 -13.79 -19.72 -10.77
CA GLU A 106 -14.50 -21.01 -10.72
C GLU A 106 -15.43 -21.11 -9.50
N ASP A 107 -15.06 -20.45 -8.40
CA ASP A 107 -15.81 -20.45 -7.14
C ASP A 107 -16.75 -19.22 -6.99
N GLY A 108 -16.79 -18.30 -7.97
CA GLY A 108 -17.66 -17.12 -7.95
C GLY A 108 -17.02 -15.88 -8.57
N ALA A 109 -17.13 -14.74 -7.90
CA ALA A 109 -16.56 -13.48 -8.39
C ALA A 109 -15.33 -13.09 -7.56
N ARG A 110 -14.19 -12.90 -8.22
CA ARG A 110 -12.92 -12.53 -7.58
C ARG A 110 -12.68 -11.03 -7.66
N LEU A 111 -12.54 -10.39 -6.50
CA LEU A 111 -12.13 -9.01 -6.37
C LEU A 111 -10.59 -8.93 -6.30
N GLU A 112 -9.99 -8.15 -7.20
CA GLU A 112 -8.54 -8.04 -7.32
C GLU A 112 -8.09 -6.66 -7.80
N VAL A 113 -6.84 -6.29 -7.51
CA VAL A 113 -6.21 -5.04 -7.94
C VAL A 113 -5.54 -5.24 -9.29
N GLU A 114 -6.07 -4.62 -10.34
CA GLU A 114 -5.55 -4.68 -11.70
C GLU A 114 -4.35 -3.75 -11.91
N ARG A 115 -4.45 -2.52 -11.39
CA ARG A 115 -3.50 -1.44 -11.71
C ARG A 115 -3.24 -0.55 -10.52
N ILE A 116 -2.01 -0.07 -10.37
CA ILE A 116 -1.59 0.74 -9.22
C ILE A 116 -0.62 1.82 -9.67
N ARG A 117 -0.92 3.07 -9.37
CA ARG A 117 -0.03 4.20 -9.62
C ARG A 117 0.92 4.37 -8.44
N GLU A 118 2.18 4.61 -8.78
CA GLU A 118 3.23 4.88 -7.81
C GLU A 118 3.30 6.37 -7.47
N TYR A 119 3.48 6.68 -6.19
CA TYR A 119 3.81 8.03 -5.75
C TYR A 119 5.08 8.00 -4.90
N LEU A 120 6.06 8.84 -5.26
CA LEU A 120 7.34 8.95 -4.57
C LEU A 120 8.10 7.61 -4.46
N GLY A 121 8.02 6.74 -5.48
CA GLY A 121 8.78 5.49 -5.51
C GLY A 121 8.07 4.28 -4.89
N VAL A 122 6.85 4.44 -4.36
CA VAL A 122 6.09 3.34 -3.74
C VAL A 122 4.58 3.40 -4.04
N PRO A 123 3.88 2.25 -4.10
CA PRO A 123 2.41 2.22 -4.04
C PRO A 123 1.92 2.66 -2.66
N ASN A 124 0.88 3.51 -2.61
CA ASN A 124 0.35 4.07 -1.35
C ASN A 124 -1.11 3.65 -1.06
N THR A 125 -1.66 2.70 -1.81
CA THR A 125 -3.08 2.29 -1.74
C THR A 125 -3.32 0.98 -0.99
N SER A 126 -2.28 0.33 -0.45
CA SER A 126 -2.41 -1.00 0.20
C SER A 126 -3.32 -1.01 1.42
N GLU A 127 -3.29 0.04 2.25
CA GLU A 127 -4.19 0.16 3.42
C GLU A 127 -5.65 0.32 2.98
N PHE A 128 -5.90 1.15 1.96
CA PHE A 128 -7.25 1.32 1.41
C PHE A 128 -7.76 0.07 0.70
N TRP A 129 -6.86 -0.73 0.13
CA TRP A 129 -7.20 -2.06 -0.39
C TRP A 129 -7.64 -3.02 0.71
N ALA A 130 -6.89 -3.09 1.83
CA ALA A 130 -7.28 -3.88 2.99
C ALA A 130 -8.65 -3.46 3.55
N ASP A 131 -8.89 -2.15 3.66
CA ASP A 131 -10.18 -1.58 4.08
C ASP A 131 -11.32 -2.01 3.15
N LEU A 132 -11.11 -1.95 1.83
CA LEU A 132 -12.13 -2.35 0.86
C LEU A 132 -12.44 -3.84 0.98
N ARG A 133 -11.42 -4.72 1.03
CA ARG A 133 -11.63 -6.16 1.20
C ARG A 133 -12.37 -6.49 2.49
N SER A 134 -11.99 -5.84 3.59
CA SER A 134 -12.66 -6.00 4.89
C SER A 134 -14.12 -5.57 4.84
N GLY A 135 -14.40 -4.39 4.26
CA GLY A 135 -15.75 -3.88 4.10
C GLY A 135 -16.62 -4.77 3.20
N VAL A 136 -16.06 -5.25 2.09
CA VAL A 136 -16.75 -6.18 1.16
C VAL A 136 -17.03 -7.51 1.84
N SER A 137 -16.07 -8.06 2.57
CA SER A 137 -16.26 -9.31 3.33
C SER A 137 -17.38 -9.16 4.37
N ALA A 138 -17.39 -8.07 5.14
CA ALA A 138 -18.45 -7.79 6.11
C ALA A 138 -19.82 -7.63 5.45
N ALA A 139 -19.90 -6.90 4.32
CA ALA A 139 -21.15 -6.69 3.59
C ALA A 139 -21.67 -7.98 2.94
N ALA A 140 -20.78 -8.83 2.41
CA ALA A 140 -21.12 -10.15 1.87
C ALA A 140 -21.67 -11.07 2.96
N HIS A 141 -21.00 -11.14 4.12
CA HIS A 141 -21.46 -11.93 5.25
C HIS A 141 -22.82 -11.47 5.79
N ALA A 142 -23.10 -10.16 5.82
CA ALA A 142 -24.40 -9.64 6.18
C ALA A 142 -25.54 -10.09 5.24
N ARG A 143 -25.20 -10.51 4.02
CA ARG A 143 -26.13 -11.08 3.03
C ARG A 143 -26.09 -12.61 2.97
N GLY A 144 -25.35 -13.27 3.86
CA GLY A 144 -25.18 -14.73 3.87
C GLY A 144 -24.32 -15.27 2.74
N ILE A 145 -23.50 -14.42 2.10
CA ILE A 145 -22.57 -14.82 1.04
C ILE A 145 -21.27 -15.31 1.69
N ALA A 146 -20.79 -16.49 1.29
CA ALA A 146 -19.50 -16.99 1.71
C ALA A 146 -18.37 -16.24 1.00
N VAL A 147 -17.27 -16.03 1.71
CA VAL A 147 -16.10 -15.30 1.23
C VAL A 147 -14.85 -16.07 1.59
N SER A 148 -13.90 -16.17 0.66
CA SER A 148 -12.59 -16.80 0.90
C SER A 148 -11.45 -15.99 0.30
N PRO A 149 -10.22 -16.12 0.82
CA PRO A 149 -9.05 -15.66 0.09
C PRO A 149 -8.98 -16.33 -1.28
N GLY A 150 -8.73 -15.56 -2.33
CA GLY A 150 -8.46 -16.09 -3.66
C GLY A 150 -6.97 -16.40 -3.86
N ARG A 151 -6.63 -16.87 -5.07
CA ARG A 151 -5.23 -16.99 -5.47
C ARG A 151 -4.58 -15.59 -5.51
N PRO A 152 -3.42 -15.39 -4.86
CA PRO A 152 -2.71 -14.12 -4.97
C PRO A 152 -2.29 -13.83 -6.41
N ILE A 153 -2.30 -12.56 -6.78
CA ILE A 153 -1.77 -12.07 -8.05
C ILE A 153 -0.45 -11.34 -7.81
N HIS A 154 0.39 -11.31 -8.84
CA HIS A 154 1.64 -10.56 -8.82
C HIS A 154 1.49 -9.29 -9.64
N HIS A 155 2.21 -8.24 -9.24
CA HIS A 155 2.24 -7.00 -9.99
C HIS A 155 3.61 -6.78 -10.62
N ARG A 156 3.61 -6.40 -11.90
CA ARG A 156 4.79 -5.98 -12.64
C ARG A 156 4.78 -4.46 -12.82
N ARG A 157 5.90 -3.82 -12.55
CA ARG A 157 6.09 -2.39 -12.80
C ARG A 157 6.34 -2.12 -14.27
N ASP A 158 5.61 -1.16 -14.83
CA ASP A 158 5.93 -0.49 -16.07
C ASP A 158 6.85 0.70 -15.78
N GLU A 159 8.11 0.57 -16.20
CA GLU A 159 9.14 1.60 -16.04
C GLU A 159 8.82 2.90 -16.77
N ALA A 160 8.04 2.86 -17.86
CA ALA A 160 7.72 4.05 -18.65
C ALA A 160 6.69 4.95 -17.96
N THR A 161 5.76 4.34 -17.23
CA THR A 161 4.62 5.04 -16.60
C THR A 161 4.68 5.09 -15.08
N GLY A 162 5.59 4.32 -14.45
CA GLY A 162 5.63 4.17 -13.00
C GLY A 162 4.37 3.51 -12.44
N THR A 163 3.71 2.69 -13.25
CA THR A 163 2.45 2.01 -12.91
C THR A 163 2.70 0.52 -12.74
N TRP A 164 2.07 -0.09 -11.76
CA TRP A 164 2.11 -1.53 -11.54
C TRP A 164 0.85 -2.16 -12.15
N MET A 165 1.01 -3.25 -12.89
CA MET A 165 -0.09 -4.00 -13.51
C MET A 165 -0.08 -5.43 -13.03
N SER A 166 -1.26 -6.04 -12.85
CA SER A 166 -1.40 -7.46 -12.57
C SER A 166 -0.83 -8.31 -13.71
N ASP A 167 -0.04 -9.32 -13.38
CA ASP A 167 0.60 -10.30 -14.30
C ASP A 167 -0.20 -11.61 -14.38
#